data_AF-A0A2D6S0W2-F1
#
_entry.id   AF-A0A2D6S0W2-F1
#
_cell.length_a   1.000
_cell.length_b   1.000
_cell.length_c   1.000
_cell.angle_alpha   90.00
_cell.angle_beta   90.00
_cell.angle_gamma   90.00
#
_symmetry.space_group_name_H-M   'P 1'
#
loop_
_entity.id
_entity.type
_entity.pdbx_description
1 polymer ?
#
loop_
_entity_poly.entity_id
_entity_poly.type
_entity_poly.pdbx_seq_one_letter_code
_entity_poly.pdbx_strand_id
1 'polypeptide(L)'
;MPSMYSFFVCDQWEEVYAHDADGNPQYGSIENLADASMEGCEIKVAISGLCCRLNTGDDTMEHQVFVHGGSCYYYTEEKHFTVAAHPLVCVRPNIPLRYASRSWDFGWINPSSDGNVHCWLCDPYTLKFRREQGHYAMRWFISKSR
;
A
#
# COMPACT_ATOMS: atom_id res chain seq x y z
N MET A 1 -12.40 -23.93 22.83
CA MET A 1 -10.99 -23.53 22.95
C MET A 1 -10.81 -22.27 22.13
N PRO A 2 -10.35 -21.13 22.69
CA PRO A 2 -10.06 -19.97 21.87
C PRO A 2 -8.84 -20.31 21.00
N SER A 3 -8.96 -20.15 19.69
CA SER A 3 -7.84 -20.33 18.76
C SER A 3 -6.76 -19.30 19.10
N MET A 4 -5.60 -19.77 19.54
CA MET A 4 -4.42 -18.94 19.77
C MET A 4 -3.73 -18.73 18.43
N TYR A 5 -3.78 -17.51 17.89
CA TYR A 5 -3.07 -17.14 16.68
C TYR A 5 -1.74 -16.47 17.07
N SER A 6 -0.63 -16.93 16.49
CA SER A 6 0.67 -16.26 16.59
C SER A 6 1.02 -15.63 15.26
N PHE A 7 1.34 -14.34 15.27
CA PHE A 7 1.79 -13.62 14.08
C PHE A 7 3.32 -13.59 14.07
N PHE A 8 3.93 -14.09 12.99
CA PHE A 8 5.36 -13.93 12.76
C PHE A 8 5.61 -12.58 12.09
N VAL A 9 5.93 -11.57 12.90
CA VAL A 9 6.16 -10.20 12.42
C VAL A 9 7.66 -9.98 12.24
N CYS A 10 8.04 -9.46 11.08
CA CYS A 10 9.38 -8.96 10.84
C CYS A 10 9.46 -7.51 11.31
N ASP A 11 10.30 -7.23 12.31
CA ASP A 11 10.45 -5.93 12.98
C ASP A 11 11.53 -5.02 12.35
N GLN A 12 12.08 -5.42 11.21
CA GLN A 12 13.14 -4.67 10.52
C GLN A 12 12.66 -3.39 9.82
N TRP A 13 11.38 -3.06 9.89
CA TRP A 13 10.78 -1.94 9.15
C TRP A 13 10.70 -0.69 10.01
N GLU A 14 11.15 0.43 9.48
CA GLU A 14 11.07 1.74 10.12
C GLU A 14 10.25 2.70 9.27
N GLU A 15 9.25 3.34 9.87
CA GLU A 15 8.52 4.41 9.20
C GLU A 15 9.39 5.66 9.12
N VAL A 16 9.48 6.25 7.92
CA VAL A 16 10.29 7.45 7.66
C VAL A 16 9.51 8.59 7.05
N TYR A 17 8.32 8.31 6.51
CA TYR A 17 7.45 9.32 5.93
C TYR A 17 5.99 8.86 5.97
N ALA A 18 5.06 9.77 6.27
CA ALA A 18 3.63 9.53 6.12
C ALA A 18 2.92 10.80 5.67
N HIS A 19 1.82 10.63 4.95
CA HIS A 19 0.98 11.72 4.50
C HIS A 19 -0.50 11.31 4.48
N ASP A 20 -1.38 12.30 4.49
CA ASP A 20 -2.83 12.09 4.32
C ASP A 20 -3.21 11.85 2.84
N ALA A 21 -4.50 11.71 2.55
CA ALA A 21 -4.98 11.44 1.20
C ALA A 21 -4.75 12.59 0.21
N ASP A 22 -4.56 13.82 0.70
CA ASP A 22 -4.28 15.00 -0.11
C ASP A 22 -2.76 15.20 -0.31
N GLY A 23 -1.93 14.29 0.23
CA GLY A 23 -0.48 14.36 0.13
C GLY A 23 0.17 15.27 1.17
N ASN A 24 -0.58 15.76 2.17
CA ASN A 24 0.02 16.61 3.21
C ASN A 24 0.84 15.74 4.18
N PRO A 25 2.11 16.08 4.45
CA PRO A 25 2.94 15.35 5.39
C PRO A 25 2.34 15.31 6.80
N GLN A 26 2.31 14.12 7.39
CA GLN A 26 1.85 13.82 8.75
C GLN A 26 2.99 13.35 9.66
N TYR A 27 4.05 12.77 9.08
CA TYR A 27 5.23 12.30 9.79
C TYR A 27 6.44 12.26 8.86
N GLY A 28 7.63 12.54 9.42
CA GLY A 28 8.89 12.46 8.69
C GLY A 28 8.97 13.43 7.51
N SER A 29 9.77 13.09 6.50
CA SER A 29 9.93 13.91 5.30
C SER A 29 10.12 13.06 4.04
N ILE A 30 9.76 13.62 2.89
CA ILE A 30 9.96 12.97 1.60
C ILE A 30 11.45 12.81 1.29
N GLU A 31 12.27 13.75 1.76
CA GLU A 31 13.73 13.71 1.65
C GLU A 31 14.30 12.50 2.39
N ASN A 32 13.83 12.19 3.61
CA ASN A 32 14.31 11.01 4.34
C ASN A 32 13.99 9.70 3.60
N LEU A 33 12.81 9.62 2.99
CA LEU A 33 12.43 8.48 2.16
C LEU A 33 13.30 8.37 0.90
N ALA A 34 13.53 9.50 0.23
CA ALA A 34 14.37 9.58 -0.96
C ALA A 34 15.82 9.19 -0.67
N ASP A 35 16.41 9.73 0.40
CA ASP A 35 17.78 9.46 0.82
C ASP A 35 17.96 7.97 1.13
N ALA A 36 17.06 7.38 1.93
CA ALA A 36 17.11 5.95 2.23
C ALA A 36 16.94 5.08 0.97
N SER A 37 16.07 5.48 0.03
CA SER A 37 15.95 4.79 -1.25
C SER A 37 17.24 4.88 -2.09
N MET A 38 17.93 6.01 -2.07
CA MET A 38 19.22 6.19 -2.77
C MET A 38 20.35 5.39 -2.12
N GLU A 39 20.29 5.17 -0.81
CA GLU A 39 21.20 4.30 -0.07
C GLU A 39 20.91 2.80 -0.30
N GLY A 40 19.85 2.47 -1.03
CA GLY A 40 19.50 1.10 -1.41
C GLY A 40 18.64 0.36 -0.39
N CYS A 41 18.02 1.07 0.57
CA CYS A 41 17.05 0.45 1.47
C CYS A 41 15.83 -0.09 0.69
N GLU A 42 15.31 -1.24 1.12
CA GLU A 42 14.02 -1.72 0.60
C GLU A 42 12.90 -0.80 1.07
N ILE A 43 11.96 -0.51 0.18
CA ILE A 43 10.77 0.30 0.50
C ILE A 43 9.56 -0.60 0.71
N LYS A 44 8.73 -0.24 1.69
CA LYS A 44 7.39 -0.79 1.89
C LYS A 44 6.41 0.36 2.13
N VAL A 45 5.21 0.24 1.59
CA VAL A 45 4.15 1.25 1.79
C VAL A 45 2.92 0.60 2.39
N ALA A 46 2.32 1.28 3.37
CA ALA A 46 1.02 0.96 3.92
C ALA A 46 -0.01 1.95 3.37
N ILE A 47 -1.07 1.43 2.74
CA ILE A 47 -2.09 2.23 2.07
C ILE A 47 -3.41 2.03 2.77
N SER A 48 -3.98 3.12 3.30
CA SER A 48 -5.22 3.08 4.06
C SER A 48 -6.41 2.91 3.13
N GLY A 49 -7.31 1.96 3.40
CA GLY A 49 -8.58 1.85 2.69
C GLY A 49 -8.51 1.36 1.23
N LEU A 50 -7.38 0.83 0.76
CA LEU A 50 -7.20 0.41 -0.64
C LEU A 50 -8.26 -0.60 -1.12
N CYS A 51 -8.72 -1.48 -0.24
CA CYS A 51 -9.72 -2.50 -0.56
C CYS A 51 -11.17 -2.04 -0.33
N CYS A 52 -11.43 -0.78 0.05
CA CYS A 52 -12.80 -0.29 0.32
C CYS A 52 -13.74 -0.47 -0.87
N ARG A 53 -13.23 -0.38 -2.10
CA ARG A 53 -13.99 -0.64 -3.33
C ARG A 53 -14.55 -2.07 -3.47
N LEU A 54 -14.07 -3.02 -2.66
CA LEU A 54 -14.60 -4.39 -2.61
C LEU A 54 -15.75 -4.53 -1.61
N ASN A 55 -16.07 -3.49 -0.84
CA ASN A 55 -17.18 -3.52 0.11
C ASN A 55 -18.53 -3.55 -0.62
N THR A 56 -19.51 -4.21 0.00
CA THR A 56 -20.88 -4.30 -0.49
C THR A 56 -21.81 -3.65 0.52
N GLY A 57 -22.51 -2.60 0.12
CA GLY A 57 -23.34 -1.80 1.03
C GLY A 57 -22.50 -0.92 1.96
N ASP A 58 -23.02 -0.66 3.16
CA ASP A 58 -22.44 0.29 4.12
C ASP A 58 -21.43 -0.34 5.09
N ASP A 59 -21.09 -1.62 4.91
CA ASP A 59 -20.13 -2.32 5.78
C ASP A 59 -18.69 -1.91 5.42
N THR A 60 -18.22 -0.83 6.04
CA THR A 60 -16.85 -0.33 5.89
C THR A 60 -16.01 -0.71 7.10
N MET A 61 -14.93 -1.42 6.87
CA MET A 61 -13.93 -1.74 7.88
C MET A 61 -12.63 -0.98 7.59
N GLU A 62 -12.14 -0.22 8.57
CA GLU A 62 -10.83 0.41 8.51
C GLU A 62 -9.73 -0.65 8.37
N HIS A 63 -8.81 -0.43 7.42
CA HIS A 63 -7.72 -1.35 7.15
C HIS A 63 -6.57 -0.62 6.44
N GLN A 64 -5.38 -1.23 6.50
CA GLN A 64 -4.22 -0.83 5.70
C GLN A 64 -3.70 -2.04 4.93
N VAL A 65 -3.35 -1.81 3.67
CA VAL A 65 -2.66 -2.81 2.84
C VAL A 65 -1.18 -2.47 2.83
N PHE A 66 -0.34 -3.40 3.31
CA PHE A 66 1.11 -3.28 3.25
C PHE A 66 1.61 -3.98 1.98
N VAL A 67 2.37 -3.27 1.15
CA VAL A 67 2.98 -3.81 -0.07
C VAL A 67 4.44 -3.42 -0.16
N HIS A 68 5.27 -4.35 -0.62
CA HIS A 68 6.67 -4.08 -0.92
C HIS A 68 6.78 -3.23 -2.19
N GLY A 69 7.65 -2.23 -2.13
CA GLY A 69 8.10 -1.48 -3.28
C GLY A 69 9.07 -2.30 -4.13
N GLY A 70 8.97 -2.14 -5.45
CA GLY A 70 10.00 -2.53 -6.40
C GLY A 70 10.84 -1.32 -6.78
N SER A 71 10.79 -0.93 -8.06
CA SER A 71 11.48 0.25 -8.56
C SER A 71 10.93 1.54 -7.93
N CYS A 72 11.82 2.37 -7.43
CA CYS A 72 11.52 3.68 -6.85
C CYS A 72 11.96 4.79 -7.81
N TYR A 73 11.16 5.84 -7.91
CA TYR A 73 11.44 7.02 -8.73
C TYR A 73 11.23 8.28 -7.89
N TYR A 74 12.26 9.11 -7.81
CA TYR A 74 12.22 10.38 -7.11
C TYR A 74 12.44 11.53 -8.09
N TYR A 75 11.43 12.38 -8.23
CA TYR A 75 11.49 13.60 -9.02
C TYR A 75 12.01 14.72 -8.11
N THR A 76 13.29 15.05 -8.28
CA THR A 76 14.05 15.85 -7.32
C THR A 76 13.62 17.31 -7.24
N GLU A 77 13.17 17.91 -8.35
CA GLU A 77 12.70 19.30 -8.38
C GLU A 77 11.32 19.43 -7.72
N GLU A 78 10.41 18.50 -8.03
CA GLU A 78 9.04 18.46 -7.51
C GLU A 78 8.94 17.85 -6.11
N LYS A 79 10.02 17.23 -5.62
CA LYS A 79 10.06 16.46 -4.37
C LYS A 79 8.95 15.42 -4.31
N HIS A 80 8.80 14.68 -5.40
CA HIS A 80 7.73 13.71 -5.59
C HIS A 80 8.31 12.30 -5.70
N PHE A 81 7.81 11.35 -4.91
CA PHE A 81 8.32 9.98 -4.86
C PHE A 81 7.22 9.00 -5.24
N THR A 82 7.53 8.11 -6.18
CA THR A 82 6.62 7.05 -6.63
C THR A 82 7.32 5.70 -6.64
N VAL A 83 6.54 4.64 -6.43
CA VAL A 83 7.04 3.27 -6.41
C VAL A 83 6.20 2.38 -7.32
N ALA A 84 6.87 1.61 -8.17
CA ALA A 84 6.25 0.46 -8.81
C ALA A 84 6.17 -0.69 -7.78
N ALA A 85 5.01 -0.88 -7.16
CA ALA A 85 4.86 -1.89 -6.11
C ALA A 85 4.83 -3.32 -6.68
N HIS A 86 5.19 -4.28 -5.84
CA HIS A 86 4.98 -5.70 -6.15
C HIS A 86 3.49 -6.01 -6.35
N PRO A 87 3.16 -7.04 -7.16
CA PRO A 87 1.78 -7.44 -7.36
C PRO A 87 1.15 -7.85 -6.02
N LEU A 88 -0.12 -7.51 -5.86
CA LEU A 88 -0.88 -7.80 -4.66
C LEU A 88 -2.23 -8.42 -4.98
N VAL A 89 -2.75 -9.15 -4.01
CA VAL A 89 -4.13 -9.63 -3.98
C VAL A 89 -4.90 -8.73 -3.03
N CYS A 90 -5.92 -8.06 -3.55
CA CYS A 90 -6.84 -7.26 -2.73
C CYS A 90 -8.02 -8.15 -2.33
N VAL A 91 -8.30 -8.22 -1.04
CA VAL A 91 -9.43 -8.98 -0.50
C VAL A 91 -10.32 -8.02 0.28
N ARG A 92 -11.63 -8.20 0.16
CA ARG A 92 -12.60 -7.44 0.94
C ARG A 92 -12.27 -7.56 2.44
N PRO A 93 -12.07 -6.43 3.15
CA PRO A 93 -11.78 -6.42 4.57
C PRO A 93 -12.82 -7.21 5.38
N ASN A 94 -12.37 -8.08 6.29
CA ASN A 94 -13.21 -8.87 7.18
C ASN A 94 -12.40 -9.44 8.35
N ILE A 95 -13.05 -9.75 9.48
CA ILE A 95 -12.45 -10.46 10.62
C ILE A 95 -13.28 -11.73 10.91
N PRO A 96 -12.73 -12.94 10.72
CA PRO A 96 -11.44 -13.22 10.08
C PRO A 96 -11.47 -12.85 8.58
N LEU A 97 -10.28 -12.64 7.99
CA LEU A 97 -10.15 -12.44 6.55
C LEU A 97 -10.70 -13.67 5.82
N ARG A 98 -11.57 -13.45 4.81
CA ARG A 98 -12.18 -14.53 4.03
C ARG A 98 -12.08 -14.27 2.54
N TYR A 99 -11.57 -15.27 1.83
CA TYR A 99 -11.71 -15.34 0.38
C TYR A 99 -13.10 -15.85 0.05
N ALA A 100 -13.90 -15.04 -0.65
CA ALA A 100 -15.21 -15.40 -1.13
C ALA A 100 -15.37 -14.98 -2.60
N SER A 101 -16.34 -15.59 -3.27
CA SER A 101 -16.61 -15.24 -4.66
C SER A 101 -16.94 -13.76 -4.81
N ARG A 102 -16.30 -13.10 -5.80
CA ARG A 102 -16.48 -11.67 -6.10
C ARG A 102 -16.10 -10.71 -4.97
N SER A 103 -15.29 -11.15 -4.01
CA SER A 103 -14.81 -10.30 -2.90
C SER A 103 -13.30 -10.08 -2.94
N TRP A 104 -12.67 -10.28 -4.10
CA TRP A 104 -11.23 -10.12 -4.28
C TRP A 104 -10.89 -9.89 -5.74
N ASP A 105 -9.73 -9.28 -5.95
CA ASP A 105 -9.04 -9.19 -7.23
C ASP A 105 -7.54 -9.06 -6.98
N PHE A 106 -6.75 -8.88 -8.03
CA PHE A 106 -5.31 -8.77 -7.93
C PHE A 106 -4.75 -7.86 -9.01
N GLY A 107 -3.52 -7.39 -8.83
CA GLY A 107 -2.87 -6.59 -9.86
C GLY A 107 -1.67 -5.84 -9.34
N TRP A 108 -1.37 -4.73 -9.98
CA TRP A 108 -0.25 -3.85 -9.67
C TRP A 108 -0.76 -2.48 -9.27
N ILE A 109 -0.02 -1.83 -8.39
CA ILE A 109 -0.26 -0.45 -8.02
C ILE A 109 1.02 0.36 -8.13
N ASN A 110 0.83 1.64 -8.37
CA ASN A 110 1.88 2.64 -8.34
C ASN A 110 1.44 3.73 -7.32
N PRO A 111 1.90 3.61 -6.06
CA PRO A 111 1.64 4.60 -5.02
C PRO A 111 2.59 5.78 -5.16
N SER A 112 2.10 6.97 -4.83
CA SER A 112 2.85 8.21 -4.92
C SER A 112 2.70 9.11 -3.69
N SER A 113 3.74 9.90 -3.40
CA SER A 113 3.86 10.72 -2.18
C SER A 113 2.87 11.88 -2.07
N ASP A 114 2.07 12.12 -3.11
CA ASP A 114 1.02 13.14 -3.18
C ASP A 114 -0.39 12.58 -2.90
N GLY A 115 -0.48 11.33 -2.41
CA GLY A 115 -1.76 10.67 -2.15
C GLY A 115 -2.26 9.82 -3.31
N ASN A 116 -1.78 10.01 -4.53
CA ASN A 116 -2.26 9.25 -5.67
C ASN A 116 -1.79 7.79 -5.63
N VAL A 117 -2.72 6.87 -5.91
CA VAL A 117 -2.39 5.47 -6.21
C VAL A 117 -3.05 5.11 -7.53
N HIS A 118 -2.21 4.81 -8.54
CA HIS A 118 -2.68 4.26 -9.80
C HIS A 118 -2.73 2.74 -9.72
N CYS A 119 -3.86 2.15 -10.09
CA CYS A 119 -4.11 0.72 -9.98
C CYS A 119 -4.32 0.11 -11.36
N TRP A 120 -3.69 -1.03 -11.63
CA TRP A 120 -3.98 -1.89 -12.76
C TRP A 120 -4.40 -3.27 -12.25
N LEU A 121 -5.71 -3.48 -12.19
CA LEU A 121 -6.34 -4.59 -11.48
C LEU A 121 -7.02 -5.55 -12.46
N CYS A 122 -7.00 -6.84 -12.13
CA CYS A 122 -7.58 -7.92 -12.90
C CYS A 122 -8.74 -8.56 -12.12
N ASP A 123 -9.91 -8.63 -12.74
CA ASP A 123 -11.01 -9.46 -12.22
C ASP A 123 -10.65 -10.95 -12.41
N PRO A 124 -10.55 -11.74 -11.31
CA PRO A 124 -10.09 -13.12 -11.38
C PRO A 124 -11.07 -14.06 -12.11
N TYR A 125 -12.33 -13.65 -12.33
CA TYR A 125 -13.34 -14.47 -13.01
C TYR A 125 -13.45 -14.17 -14.51
N THR A 126 -13.16 -12.93 -14.91
CA THR A 126 -13.27 -12.50 -16.31
C THR A 126 -11.93 -12.28 -16.99
N LEU A 127 -10.84 -12.22 -16.22
CA LEU A 127 -9.49 -11.85 -16.65
C LEU A 127 -9.41 -10.49 -17.35
N LYS A 128 -10.45 -9.65 -17.16
CA LYS A 128 -10.47 -8.30 -17.68
C LYS A 128 -9.70 -7.39 -16.75
N PHE A 129 -8.77 -6.66 -17.36
CA PHE A 129 -8.03 -5.62 -16.67
C PHE A 129 -8.81 -4.32 -16.67
N ARG A 130 -8.68 -3.58 -15.57
CA ARG A 130 -9.19 -2.23 -15.42
C ARG A 130 -8.14 -1.34 -14.77
N ARG A 131 -8.23 -0.05 -15.09
CA ARG A 131 -7.41 0.98 -14.49
C ARG A 131 -8.28 1.76 -13.53
N GLU A 132 -7.77 1.97 -12.33
CA GLU A 132 -8.41 2.80 -11.31
C GLU A 132 -7.37 3.77 -10.75
N GLN A 133 -7.85 4.85 -10.17
CA GLN A 133 -7.04 5.80 -9.43
C GLN A 133 -7.81 6.20 -8.18
N GLY A 134 -7.09 6.43 -7.09
CA GLY A 134 -7.67 6.99 -5.87
C GLY A 134 -6.63 7.77 -5.07
N HIS A 135 -7.14 8.50 -4.09
CA HIS A 135 -6.37 9.29 -3.14
C HIS A 135 -6.39 8.61 -1.79
N TYR A 136 -5.21 8.35 -1.21
CA TYR A 136 -5.09 7.55 0.00
C TYR A 136 -4.05 8.11 0.95
N ALA A 137 -4.35 8.06 2.25
CA ALA A 137 -3.35 8.26 3.28
C ALA A 137 -2.38 7.08 3.29
N MET A 138 -1.08 7.38 3.29
CA MET A 138 -0.03 6.36 3.19
C MET A 138 1.08 6.59 4.21
N ARG A 139 1.67 5.47 4.63
CA ARG A 139 2.88 5.43 5.46
C ARG A 139 3.95 4.67 4.70
N TRP A 140 5.17 5.19 4.72
CA TRP A 140 6.31 4.71 3.96
C TRP A 140 7.39 4.24 4.93
N PHE A 141 7.89 3.04 4.66
CA PHE A 141 8.80 2.32 5.51
C PHE A 141 10.05 1.92 4.74
N ILE A 142 11.17 1.92 5.44
CA ILE A 142 12.45 1.43 4.93
C ILE A 142 12.87 0.18 5.72
N SER A 143 13.61 -0.72 5.09
CA SER A 143 14.32 -1.77 5.81
C SER A 143 15.51 -1.19 6.56
N LYS A 144 15.64 -1.47 7.86
CA LYS A 144 16.87 -1.21 8.61
C LYS A 144 17.99 -2.08 8.04
N SER A 145 19.15 -1.48 7.75
CA SER A 145 20.37 -2.26 7.54
C SER A 145 20.69 -3.04 8.81
N ARG A 146 20.92 -4.35 8.67
CA ARG A 146 21.39 -5.22 9.75
C ARG A 146 22.83 -4.93 10.11
#